data_AF-A0A166FCN1-F1
#
_entry.id   AF-A0A166FCN1-F1
#
_cell.length_a   1.000
_cell.length_b   1.000
_cell.length_c   1.000
_cell.angle_alpha   90.00
_cell.angle_beta   90.00
_cell.angle_gamma   90.00
#
_symmetry.space_group_name_H-M   'P 1'
#
loop_
_entity.id
_entity.type
_entity.pdbx_description
1 polymer ?
#
loop_
_entity_poly.entity_id
_entity_poly.type
_entity_poly.pdbx_seq_one_letter_code
_entity_poly.pdbx_strand_id
1 'polypeptide(L)'
;MAILPDNIGQTTTSLKCGGVAIRKLAAHRYRHGKWTSTSHASSFSEPLVTSFKVLCWNVGYRYEEPYEHHWAKSFVKELKRRLGPSSSASAEGAKTAPCCVVLLQEVQRDALHALYSDDWIRQTMIAVPVPPSISDSSGSLGATVQNVTLVSRTIPVSQALHVSFFNSQMARHAVVVDLKFYAPADQQSPKNQQKQMSSRLRNVRIINVQLESFKNGGGARDDQTKFLLSELSNDHSFYGVLLGVDVKDVPADDAVISPNQDERTSRVVVQEPVSRGNETLTSKSLIVLRKRLGPSETPMEGVRVAKSRSGIIGNIHLT
;
A
#
# COMPACT_ATOMS: atom_id res chain seq x y z
N MET A 1 -24.54 17.26 -33.56
CA MET A 1 -23.65 16.09 -33.46
C MET A 1 -22.38 16.57 -32.79
N ALA A 2 -22.29 16.45 -31.47
CA ALA A 2 -21.18 16.98 -30.69
C ALA A 2 -20.09 15.89 -30.58
N ILE A 3 -18.88 16.23 -31.02
CA ILE A 3 -17.70 15.38 -30.93
C ILE A 3 -17.23 15.44 -29.47
N LEU A 4 -17.38 14.34 -28.74
CA LEU A 4 -16.75 14.16 -27.43
C LEU A 4 -15.24 13.96 -27.66
N PRO A 5 -14.36 14.59 -26.83
CA PRO A 5 -12.93 14.45 -27.00
C PRO A 5 -12.49 13.02 -26.67
N ASP A 6 -11.57 12.53 -27.49
CA ASP A 6 -11.00 11.19 -27.45
C ASP A 6 -10.55 10.76 -26.06
N ASN A 7 -10.93 9.53 -25.74
CA ASN A 7 -10.46 8.74 -24.60
C ASN A 7 -8.95 8.87 -24.41
N ILE A 8 -8.54 9.25 -23.21
CA ILE A 8 -7.16 9.10 -22.74
C ILE A 8 -6.77 7.64 -22.97
N GLY A 9 -5.89 7.43 -23.95
CA GLY A 9 -5.36 6.13 -24.33
C GLY A 9 -4.68 5.45 -23.14
N GLN A 10 -5.45 4.68 -22.37
CA GLN A 10 -4.90 3.64 -21.53
C GLN A 10 -4.59 2.48 -22.46
N THR A 11 -3.33 2.36 -22.87
CA THR A 11 -2.80 1.10 -23.41
C THR A 11 -2.96 0.06 -22.31
N THR A 12 -4.10 -0.63 -22.33
CA THR A 12 -4.35 -1.80 -21.50
C THR A 12 -3.49 -2.90 -22.08
N THR A 13 -2.20 -2.92 -21.72
CA THR A 13 -1.35 -4.09 -21.97
C THR A 13 -1.84 -5.18 -21.03
N SER A 14 -2.92 -5.87 -21.43
CA SER A 14 -3.42 -7.05 -20.74
C SER A 14 -2.39 -8.16 -20.96
N LEU A 15 -1.35 -8.17 -20.13
CA LEU A 15 -0.52 -9.35 -19.95
C LEU A 15 -1.38 -10.38 -19.24
N LYS A 16 -2.03 -11.26 -20.02
CA LYS A 16 -2.69 -12.46 -19.51
C LYS A 16 -1.60 -13.50 -19.17
N CYS A 17 -0.88 -13.27 -18.08
CA CYS A 17 -0.10 -14.33 -17.45
C CYS A 17 -0.96 -14.96 -16.36
N GLY A 18 -1.19 -16.27 -16.41
CA GLY A 18 -1.65 -17.04 -15.25
C GLY A 18 -2.99 -16.60 -14.61
N GLY A 19 -3.97 -16.13 -15.39
CA GLY A 19 -5.30 -15.82 -14.84
C GLY A 19 -5.40 -14.48 -14.09
N VAL A 20 -4.53 -13.52 -14.39
CA VAL A 20 -4.67 -12.13 -13.90
C VAL A 20 -4.81 -11.11 -15.03
N ALA A 21 -5.32 -9.92 -14.69
CA ALA A 21 -5.21 -8.73 -15.51
C ALA A 21 -4.53 -7.60 -14.74
N ILE A 22 -3.50 -7.00 -15.34
CA ILE A 22 -2.79 -5.85 -14.78
C ILE A 22 -3.18 -4.60 -15.59
N ARG A 23 -3.56 -3.54 -14.88
CA ARG A 23 -3.86 -2.23 -15.44
C ARG A 23 -3.05 -1.17 -14.74
N LYS A 24 -2.53 -0.20 -15.49
CA LYS A 24 -1.85 0.96 -14.91
C LYS A 24 -2.87 1.91 -14.27
N LEU A 25 -2.60 2.34 -13.04
CA LEU A 25 -3.37 3.35 -12.34
C LEU A 25 -2.63 4.69 -12.32
N ALA A 26 -3.41 5.76 -12.22
CA ALA A 26 -2.90 7.07 -11.85
C ALA A 26 -2.91 7.22 -10.32
N ALA A 27 -1.81 7.73 -9.78
CA ALA A 27 -1.79 8.22 -8.40
C ALA A 27 -2.27 9.67 -8.39
N HIS A 28 -3.07 10.04 -7.40
CA HIS A 28 -3.73 11.35 -7.39
C HIS A 28 -3.38 12.18 -6.18
N ARG A 29 -3.17 13.47 -6.40
CA ARG A 29 -2.98 14.49 -5.36
C ARG A 29 -4.07 15.54 -5.49
N TYR A 30 -4.71 15.88 -4.38
CA TYR A 30 -5.65 17.00 -4.31
C TYR A 30 -4.93 18.35 -4.41
N ARG A 31 -5.23 19.13 -5.45
CA ARG A 31 -4.70 20.48 -5.71
C ARG A 31 -5.78 21.34 -6.35
N HIS A 32 -5.87 22.60 -5.95
CA HIS A 32 -6.81 23.58 -6.53
C HIS A 32 -8.26 23.07 -6.58
N GLY A 33 -8.73 22.46 -5.49
CA GLY A 33 -10.12 22.00 -5.38
C GLY A 33 -10.45 20.67 -6.08
N LYS A 34 -9.45 19.98 -6.68
CA LYS A 34 -9.68 18.70 -7.38
C LYS A 34 -8.57 17.68 -7.18
N TRP A 35 -8.90 16.40 -7.29
CA TRP A 35 -7.91 15.33 -7.38
C TRP A 35 -7.28 15.35 -8.77
N THR A 36 -5.96 15.50 -8.82
CA THR A 36 -5.18 15.58 -10.06
C THR A 36 -4.20 14.42 -10.12
N SER A 37 -4.08 13.76 -11.27
CA SER A 37 -3.05 12.75 -11.47
C SER A 37 -1.68 13.38 -11.22
N THR A 38 -0.85 12.74 -10.40
CA THR A 38 0.55 13.09 -10.29
C THR A 38 1.26 12.62 -11.56
N SER A 39 2.11 13.46 -12.14
CA SER A 39 3.01 13.02 -13.21
C SER A 39 3.90 11.89 -12.70
N HIS A 40 4.24 10.93 -13.58
CA HIS A 40 5.30 9.97 -13.27
C HIS A 40 6.51 10.74 -12.81
N ALA A 41 6.93 10.46 -11.59
CA ALA A 41 7.74 11.42 -10.89
C ALA A 41 9.20 11.23 -11.31
N SER A 42 9.52 11.94 -12.40
CA SER A 42 10.82 12.07 -13.03
C SER A 42 11.69 13.10 -12.31
N SER A 43 11.06 14.08 -11.64
CA SER A 43 11.72 15.12 -10.88
C SER A 43 11.14 15.21 -9.46
N PHE A 44 11.97 14.93 -8.45
CA PHE A 44 11.63 15.17 -7.04
C PHE A 44 12.56 16.24 -6.48
N SER A 45 12.02 17.11 -5.63
CA SER A 45 12.82 18.00 -4.80
C SER A 45 13.32 17.23 -3.57
N GLU A 46 14.63 17.18 -3.39
CA GLU A 46 15.28 16.62 -2.19
C GLU A 46 14.96 17.45 -0.93
N PRO A 47 15.07 16.86 0.28
CA PRO A 47 15.48 15.49 0.58
C PRO A 47 14.32 14.47 0.53
N LEU A 48 14.60 13.30 -0.01
CA LEU A 48 13.69 12.16 0.06
C LEU A 48 13.75 11.51 1.45
N VAL A 49 12.66 10.86 1.84
CA VAL A 49 12.54 10.20 3.13
C VAL A 49 13.34 8.88 3.18
N THR A 50 13.93 8.60 4.33
CA THR A 50 14.75 7.40 4.61
C THR A 50 14.00 6.35 5.44
N SER A 51 12.88 6.74 6.05
CA SER A 51 12.00 5.88 6.83
C SER A 51 10.54 6.28 6.65
N PHE A 52 9.64 5.33 6.86
CA PHE A 52 8.19 5.55 6.78
C PHE A 52 7.44 4.57 7.66
N LYS A 53 6.22 4.96 8.06
CA LYS A 53 5.28 4.08 8.76
C LYS A 53 4.35 3.41 7.77
N VAL A 54 4.01 2.15 7.98
CA VAL A 54 2.97 1.47 7.21
C VAL A 54 1.86 1.07 8.14
N LEU A 55 0.64 1.48 7.80
CA LEU A 55 -0.58 1.03 8.44
C LEU A 55 -1.35 0.14 7.48
N CYS A 56 -1.65 -1.10 7.86
CA CYS A 56 -2.53 -1.99 7.08
C CYS A 56 -3.82 -2.27 7.85
N TRP A 57 -4.97 -2.03 7.23
CA TRP A 57 -6.26 -2.10 7.90
C TRP A 57 -7.41 -2.52 6.96
N ASN A 58 -7.94 -3.73 7.14
CA ASN A 58 -9.27 -4.08 6.65
C ASN A 58 -10.33 -3.40 7.52
N VAL A 59 -11.05 -2.44 6.92
CA VAL A 59 -11.98 -1.56 7.62
C VAL A 59 -13.34 -2.22 7.86
N GLY A 60 -13.56 -3.38 7.26
CA GLY A 60 -14.76 -4.19 7.38
C GLY A 60 -15.90 -3.61 6.56
N TYR A 61 -16.47 -4.43 5.68
CA TYR A 61 -17.73 -4.11 5.03
C TYR A 61 -18.86 -4.24 6.07
N ARG A 62 -19.37 -3.12 6.61
CA ARG A 62 -20.58 -3.11 7.45
C ARG A 62 -21.72 -2.43 6.69
N TYR A 63 -22.87 -3.08 6.64
CA TYR A 63 -23.94 -2.89 5.64
C TYR A 63 -24.98 -1.80 5.97
N GLU A 64 -24.74 -0.88 6.89
CA GLU A 64 -25.80 0.03 7.34
C GLU A 64 -25.46 1.49 7.03
N GLU A 65 -26.11 2.08 6.02
CA GLU A 65 -26.27 3.54 5.99
C GLU A 65 -27.05 3.97 7.25
N PRO A 66 -26.72 5.10 7.90
CA PRO A 66 -25.87 6.21 7.48
C PRO A 66 -24.44 6.19 8.07
N TYR A 67 -23.88 5.01 8.35
CA TYR A 67 -22.64 4.90 9.12
C TYR A 67 -21.37 5.36 8.38
N GLU A 68 -21.40 5.57 7.08
CA GLU A 68 -20.19 5.80 6.26
C GLU A 68 -19.49 7.13 6.53
N HIS A 69 -20.25 8.22 6.65
CA HIS A 69 -19.69 9.53 7.02
C HIS A 69 -19.11 9.51 8.43
N HIS A 70 -19.80 8.84 9.36
CA HIS A 70 -19.32 8.70 10.74
C HIS A 70 -18.07 7.83 10.79
N TRP A 71 -18.05 6.75 10.00
CA TRP A 71 -16.90 5.87 9.84
C TRP A 71 -15.70 6.65 9.31
N ALA A 72 -15.82 7.38 8.20
CA ALA A 72 -14.70 8.10 7.60
C ALA A 72 -14.12 9.14 8.57
N LYS A 73 -14.98 9.90 9.27
CA LYS A 73 -14.53 10.85 10.30
C LYS A 73 -13.80 10.16 11.45
N SER A 74 -14.36 9.07 11.98
CA SER A 74 -13.76 8.29 13.07
C SER A 74 -12.44 7.63 12.65
N PHE A 75 -12.39 7.10 11.42
CA PHE A 75 -11.21 6.52 10.82
C PHE A 75 -10.10 7.58 10.65
N VAL A 76 -10.41 8.74 10.07
CA VAL A 76 -9.42 9.82 9.94
C VAL A 76 -8.95 10.32 11.30
N LYS A 77 -9.84 10.45 12.28
CA LYS A 77 -9.46 10.78 13.65
C LYS A 77 -8.47 9.77 14.22
N GLU A 78 -8.72 8.49 14.01
CA GLU A 78 -7.83 7.41 14.47
C GLU A 78 -6.51 7.39 13.69
N LEU A 79 -6.51 7.64 12.37
CA LEU A 79 -5.31 7.82 11.58
C LEU A 79 -4.45 8.96 12.13
N LYS A 80 -5.05 10.13 12.38
CA LYS A 80 -4.37 11.29 12.96
C LYS A 80 -3.78 10.95 14.33
N ARG A 81 -4.50 10.21 15.16
CA ARG A 81 -4.02 9.78 16.48
C ARG A 81 -2.83 8.82 16.39
N ARG A 82 -2.85 7.88 15.44
CA ARG A 82 -1.82 6.84 15.29
C ARG A 82 -0.59 7.30 14.51
N LEU A 83 -0.80 8.13 13.50
CA LEU A 83 0.24 8.56 12.57
C LEU A 83 0.73 9.97 12.87
N GLY A 84 -0.05 10.80 13.57
CA GLY A 84 0.32 12.16 13.92
C GLY A 84 1.60 12.24 14.75
N PRO A 85 2.18 13.45 14.87
CA PRO A 85 3.35 13.66 15.70
C PRO A 85 3.07 13.14 17.11
N SER A 86 3.94 12.26 17.59
CA SER A 86 3.86 11.77 18.97
C SER A 86 3.87 12.98 19.87
N SER A 87 2.98 13.06 20.85
CA SER A 87 2.87 14.19 21.79
C SER A 87 4.17 14.47 22.57
N SER A 88 5.15 13.57 22.47
CA SER A 88 6.51 13.67 23.02
C SER A 88 7.54 14.35 22.10
N ALA A 89 7.21 14.66 20.84
CA ALA A 89 8.11 15.36 19.93
C ALA A 89 8.10 16.86 20.23
N SER A 90 9.27 17.43 20.52
CA SER A 90 9.48 18.85 20.84
C SER A 90 8.78 19.78 19.83
N ALA A 91 8.31 20.94 20.29
CA ALA A 91 7.42 21.86 19.56
C ALA A 91 7.92 22.30 18.16
N GLU A 92 9.23 22.19 17.89
CA GLU A 92 9.83 22.49 16.58
C GLU A 92 9.71 21.34 15.55
N GLY A 93 9.52 20.08 15.98
CA GLY A 93 9.33 18.92 15.10
C GLY A 93 7.87 18.65 14.70
N ALA A 94 6.91 19.37 15.29
CA ALA A 94 5.48 19.07 15.20
C ALA A 94 4.82 19.40 13.85
N LYS A 95 5.51 20.06 12.92
CA LYS A 95 4.93 20.51 11.64
C LYS A 95 5.11 19.57 10.45
N THR A 96 5.96 18.55 10.54
CA THR A 96 6.17 17.66 9.40
C THR A 96 5.05 16.64 9.31
N ALA A 97 4.32 16.62 8.19
CA ALA A 97 3.33 15.59 7.91
C ALA A 97 3.96 14.19 8.07
N PRO A 98 3.23 13.22 8.61
CA PRO A 98 3.80 11.90 8.85
C PRO A 98 4.23 11.25 7.55
N CYS A 99 5.46 10.73 7.52
CA CYS A 99 5.92 9.89 6.43
C CYS A 99 5.29 8.50 6.61
N CYS A 100 4.18 8.24 5.92
CA CYS A 100 3.44 7.01 6.08
C CYS A 100 2.77 6.52 4.79
N VAL A 101 2.42 5.24 4.78
CA VAL A 101 1.64 4.55 3.77
C VAL A 101 0.51 3.83 4.50
N VAL A 102 -0.73 4.01 4.04
CA VAL A 102 -1.93 3.39 4.61
C VAL A 102 -2.56 2.47 3.57
N LEU A 103 -2.70 1.20 3.91
CA LEU A 103 -3.29 0.15 3.07
C LEU A 103 -4.66 -0.20 3.66
N LEU A 104 -5.72 0.12 2.93
CA LEU A 104 -7.10 -0.16 3.33
C LEU A 104 -7.69 -1.24 2.44
N GLN A 105 -8.43 -2.15 3.05
CA GLN A 105 -9.24 -3.18 2.39
C GLN A 105 -10.69 -3.09 2.84
N GLU A 106 -11.64 -3.58 2.03
CA GLU A 106 -13.09 -3.48 2.29
C GLU A 106 -13.63 -2.06 2.42
N VAL A 107 -13.04 -1.09 1.70
CA VAL A 107 -13.58 0.28 1.70
C VAL A 107 -14.80 0.35 0.78
N GLN A 108 -15.93 0.79 1.32
CA GLN A 108 -17.15 1.08 0.55
C GLN A 108 -16.98 2.36 -0.27
N ARG A 109 -17.72 2.46 -1.37
CA ARG A 109 -17.64 3.60 -2.30
C ARG A 109 -17.96 4.93 -1.61
N ASP A 110 -19.04 4.98 -0.86
CA ASP A 110 -19.51 6.23 -0.24
C ASP A 110 -18.66 6.62 0.97
N ALA A 111 -18.19 5.62 1.73
CA ALA A 111 -17.11 5.80 2.70
C ALA A 111 -15.82 6.39 2.07
N LEU A 112 -15.49 6.01 0.83
CA LEU A 112 -14.35 6.56 0.10
C LEU A 112 -14.56 8.03 -0.27
N HIS A 113 -15.78 8.43 -0.63
CA HIS A 113 -16.13 9.82 -0.88
C HIS A 113 -15.97 10.68 0.36
N ALA A 114 -16.46 10.20 1.51
CA ALA A 114 -16.27 10.87 2.78
C ALA A 114 -14.78 10.97 3.16
N LEU A 115 -14.02 9.88 2.97
CA LEU A 115 -12.58 9.85 3.23
C LEU A 115 -11.80 10.86 2.37
N TYR A 116 -12.10 10.93 1.07
CA TYR A 116 -11.46 11.86 0.13
C TYR A 116 -11.96 13.30 0.24
N SER A 117 -13.01 13.51 1.02
CA SER A 117 -13.52 14.83 1.35
C SER A 117 -12.88 15.44 2.59
N ASP A 118 -12.20 14.64 3.41
CA ASP A 118 -11.50 15.14 4.59
C ASP A 118 -10.29 16.00 4.20
N ASP A 119 -10.19 17.19 4.81
CA ASP A 119 -9.15 18.17 4.50
C ASP A 119 -7.75 17.67 4.82
N TRP A 120 -7.57 16.88 5.89
CA TRP A 120 -6.25 16.36 6.22
C TRP A 120 -5.80 15.33 5.19
N ILE A 121 -6.68 14.45 4.74
CA ILE A 121 -6.39 13.51 3.64
C ILE A 121 -6.01 14.29 2.37
N ARG A 122 -6.83 15.29 2.01
CA ARG A 122 -6.58 16.19 0.86
C ARG A 122 -5.33 17.04 0.99
N GLN A 123 -4.81 17.27 2.18
CA GLN A 123 -3.61 18.10 2.38
C GLN A 123 -2.34 17.25 2.50
N THR A 124 -2.44 16.03 3.00
CA THR A 124 -1.28 15.21 3.40
C THR A 124 -1.06 13.96 2.57
N MET A 125 -2.07 13.47 1.84
CA MET A 125 -1.99 12.19 1.13
C MET A 125 -2.04 12.32 -0.40
N ILE A 126 -1.46 11.30 -1.04
CA ILE A 126 -1.65 10.86 -2.42
C ILE A 126 -2.53 9.60 -2.34
N ALA A 127 -3.52 9.48 -3.21
CA ALA A 127 -4.49 8.37 -3.17
C ALA A 127 -4.42 7.49 -4.43
N VAL A 128 -4.55 6.18 -4.24
CA VAL A 128 -4.56 5.15 -5.30
C VAL A 128 -5.53 4.01 -4.93
N PRO A 129 -6.50 3.65 -5.78
CA PRO A 129 -7.03 4.45 -6.89
C PRO A 129 -7.81 5.67 -6.35
N VAL A 130 -8.08 6.65 -7.20
CA VAL A 130 -9.19 7.59 -6.97
C VAL A 130 -10.28 7.22 -7.98
N PRO A 131 -11.51 6.94 -7.54
CA PRO A 131 -12.61 6.66 -8.46
C PRO A 131 -12.76 7.80 -9.47
N PRO A 132 -13.13 7.52 -10.74
CA PRO A 132 -13.64 8.55 -11.63
C PRO A 132 -14.78 9.29 -10.93
N SER A 133 -15.01 10.55 -11.33
CA SER A 133 -16.12 11.38 -10.83
C SER A 133 -17.40 10.57 -10.63
N ILE A 134 -18.09 10.80 -9.52
CA ILE A 134 -19.39 10.19 -9.13
C ILE A 134 -20.42 10.23 -10.27
N SER A 135 -20.28 11.19 -11.20
CA SER A 135 -21.14 11.33 -12.37
C SER A 135 -21.10 10.16 -13.36
N ASP A 136 -20.06 9.32 -13.32
CA ASP A 136 -19.94 8.16 -14.22
C ASP A 136 -20.71 6.97 -13.62
N SER A 137 -22.03 7.12 -13.57
CA SER A 137 -23.00 6.10 -13.16
C SER A 137 -23.08 4.90 -14.12
N SER A 138 -22.25 4.86 -15.17
CA SER A 138 -22.46 4.04 -16.36
C SER A 138 -21.64 2.74 -16.45
N GLY A 139 -20.83 2.34 -15.45
CA GLY A 139 -19.92 1.21 -15.72
C GLY A 139 -19.41 0.38 -14.55
N SER A 140 -20.13 -0.72 -14.26
CA SER A 140 -19.63 -2.07 -13.91
C SER A 140 -18.69 -2.31 -12.70
N LEU A 141 -18.07 -1.31 -12.08
CA LEU A 141 -17.69 -1.48 -10.68
C LEU A 141 -19.00 -1.37 -9.91
N GLY A 142 -19.57 -2.49 -9.46
CA GLY A 142 -20.73 -2.47 -8.56
C GLY A 142 -20.40 -1.76 -7.24
N ALA A 143 -21.18 -2.01 -6.20
CA ALA A 143 -20.83 -1.67 -4.82
C ALA A 143 -19.59 -2.46 -4.32
N THR A 144 -18.61 -2.71 -5.20
CA THR A 144 -17.45 -3.54 -4.97
C THR A 144 -16.55 -2.86 -3.96
N VAL A 145 -16.31 -3.59 -2.87
CA VAL A 145 -15.18 -3.45 -1.96
C VAL A 145 -13.93 -3.04 -2.72
N GLN A 146 -13.32 -1.93 -2.30
CA GLN A 146 -12.07 -1.45 -2.89
C GLN A 146 -10.90 -1.58 -1.92
N ASN A 147 -9.75 -1.95 -2.49
CA ASN A 147 -8.47 -1.74 -1.85
C ASN A 147 -7.99 -0.32 -2.17
N VAL A 148 -7.61 0.43 -1.14
CA VAL A 148 -7.17 1.82 -1.27
C VAL A 148 -5.82 1.98 -0.59
N THR A 149 -4.87 2.55 -1.30
CA THR A 149 -3.55 2.89 -0.80
C THR A 149 -3.41 4.40 -0.72
N LEU A 150 -3.21 4.91 0.49
CA LEU A 150 -2.87 6.31 0.75
C LEU A 150 -1.37 6.41 1.01
N VAL A 151 -0.69 7.29 0.31
CA VAL A 151 0.76 7.51 0.43
C VAL A 151 0.98 8.94 0.88
N SER A 152 1.79 9.15 1.92
CA SER A 152 2.14 10.50 2.35
C SER A 152 2.74 11.29 1.20
N ARG A 153 2.35 12.56 1.09
CA ARG A 153 2.79 13.47 0.03
C ARG A 153 4.28 13.73 -0.04
N THR A 154 5.00 13.41 1.02
CA THR A 154 6.46 13.47 1.11
C THR A 154 7.13 12.25 0.47
N ILE A 155 6.38 11.18 0.19
CA ILE A 155 6.86 9.98 -0.47
C ILE A 155 6.50 10.05 -1.97
N PRO A 156 7.50 10.09 -2.85
CA PRO A 156 7.35 9.80 -4.26
C PRO A 156 6.56 8.53 -4.62
N VAL A 157 5.53 8.67 -5.47
CA VAL A 157 4.92 7.53 -6.17
C VAL A 157 5.42 7.52 -7.61
N SER A 158 6.17 6.50 -8.01
CA SER A 158 6.69 6.37 -9.38
C SER A 158 5.69 5.67 -10.30
N GLN A 159 4.97 4.68 -9.78
CA GLN A 159 4.01 3.87 -10.52
C GLN A 159 2.91 3.35 -9.60
N ALA A 160 1.74 3.12 -10.18
CA ALA A 160 0.63 2.44 -9.54
C ALA A 160 0.00 1.44 -10.51
N LEU A 161 -0.39 0.27 -10.02
CA LEU A 161 -1.04 -0.80 -10.79
C LEU A 161 -2.27 -1.32 -10.05
N HIS A 162 -3.24 -1.76 -10.83
CA HIS A 162 -4.39 -2.56 -10.40
C HIS A 162 -4.20 -3.97 -10.95
N VAL A 163 -4.26 -4.97 -10.08
CA VAL A 163 -4.15 -6.38 -10.46
C VAL A 163 -5.46 -7.07 -10.13
N SER A 164 -6.22 -7.46 -11.16
CA SER A 164 -7.44 -8.24 -11.03
C SER A 164 -7.13 -9.72 -11.09
N PHE A 165 -7.67 -10.51 -10.17
CA PHE A 165 -7.53 -11.97 -10.16
C PHE A 165 -8.76 -12.62 -10.81
N PHE A 166 -8.61 -13.27 -11.97
CA PHE A 166 -9.75 -13.90 -12.67
C PHE A 166 -10.23 -15.17 -12.02
N ASN A 167 -9.39 -15.82 -11.21
CA ASN A 167 -9.79 -16.95 -10.39
C ASN A 167 -10.58 -16.53 -9.13
N SER A 168 -10.80 -15.22 -8.92
CA SER A 168 -11.50 -14.73 -7.74
C SER A 168 -13.01 -14.75 -7.90
N GLN A 169 -13.70 -15.34 -6.93
CA GLN A 169 -15.16 -15.35 -6.85
C GLN A 169 -15.69 -14.12 -6.09
N MET A 170 -14.85 -13.53 -5.22
CA MET A 170 -15.16 -12.33 -4.44
C MET A 170 -14.64 -11.03 -5.09
N ALA A 171 -14.33 -11.04 -6.40
CA ALA A 171 -13.77 -9.89 -7.12
C ALA A 171 -12.52 -9.29 -6.45
N ARG A 172 -11.66 -10.15 -5.91
CA ARG A 172 -10.41 -9.77 -5.26
C ARG A 172 -9.45 -9.14 -6.28
N HIS A 173 -8.71 -8.16 -5.80
CA HIS A 173 -7.70 -7.45 -6.57
C HIS A 173 -6.58 -6.96 -5.65
N ALA A 174 -5.45 -6.58 -6.23
CA ALA A 174 -4.38 -5.89 -5.53
C ALA A 174 -4.17 -4.48 -6.10
N VAL A 175 -3.83 -3.55 -5.21
CA VAL A 175 -3.32 -2.22 -5.57
C VAL A 175 -1.83 -2.20 -5.27
N VAL A 176 -1.03 -2.06 -6.32
CA VAL A 176 0.42 -1.99 -6.23
C VAL A 176 0.85 -0.55 -6.38
N VAL A 177 1.72 -0.05 -5.50
CA VAL A 177 2.35 1.25 -5.63
C VAL A 177 3.85 1.10 -5.51
N ASP A 178 4.58 1.67 -6.46
CA ASP A 178 6.03 1.72 -6.43
C ASP A 178 6.45 3.09 -5.92
N LEU A 179 7.28 3.08 -4.89
CA LEU A 179 7.70 4.25 -4.13
C LEU A 179 9.20 4.46 -4.27
N LYS A 180 9.64 5.71 -4.23
CA LYS A 180 11.08 6.05 -4.24
C LYS A 180 11.53 6.61 -2.91
N PHE A 181 12.64 6.08 -2.42
CA PHE A 181 13.27 6.45 -1.16
C PHE A 181 14.77 6.68 -1.34
N TYR A 182 15.39 7.29 -0.34
CA TYR A 182 16.85 7.43 -0.29
C TYR A 182 17.43 6.48 0.76
N ALA A 183 18.43 5.70 0.38
CA ALA A 183 19.26 4.99 1.34
C ALA A 183 20.28 5.96 1.94
N PRO A 184 20.49 5.97 3.27
CA PRO A 184 21.56 6.74 3.89
C PRO A 184 22.91 6.47 3.21
N ALA A 185 23.76 7.49 3.18
CA ALA A 185 25.14 7.32 2.74
C ALA A 185 25.87 6.32 3.66
N ASP A 186 26.51 5.29 3.10
CA ASP A 186 27.61 4.65 3.80
C ASP A 186 28.67 5.73 4.06
N GLN A 187 29.00 5.96 5.33
CA GLN A 187 29.87 7.06 5.79
C GLN A 187 31.30 7.01 5.24
N GLN A 188 31.63 6.02 4.40
CA GLN A 188 33.01 5.65 4.09
C GLN A 188 33.63 6.36 2.87
N SER A 189 32.93 7.22 2.12
CA SER A 189 33.56 7.86 0.93
C SER A 189 32.98 9.23 0.53
N PRO A 190 33.54 10.34 1.04
CA PRO A 190 33.07 11.71 0.75
C PRO A 190 33.45 12.26 -0.64
N LYS A 191 34.25 11.56 -1.45
CA LYS A 191 34.84 12.14 -2.68
C LYS A 191 33.98 12.10 -3.95
N ASN A 192 32.79 11.50 -3.94
CA ASN A 192 31.92 11.38 -5.14
C ASN A 192 30.42 11.59 -4.85
N GLN A 193 30.06 12.62 -4.09
CA GLN A 193 28.70 12.79 -3.56
C GLN A 193 27.61 12.87 -4.64
N GLN A 194 27.86 13.55 -5.77
CA GLN A 194 26.84 13.77 -6.80
C GLN A 194 26.57 12.51 -7.65
N LYS A 195 27.62 11.73 -7.99
CA LYS A 195 27.47 10.43 -8.67
C LYS A 195 26.89 9.35 -7.75
N GLN A 196 27.03 9.51 -6.43
CA GLN A 196 26.42 8.62 -5.44
C GLN A 196 24.93 8.87 -5.20
N MET A 197 24.36 10.01 -5.61
CA MET A 197 22.95 10.31 -5.29
C MET A 197 21.98 9.44 -6.09
N SER A 198 22.20 9.27 -7.40
CA SER A 198 21.40 8.34 -8.22
C SER A 198 21.55 6.90 -7.73
N SER A 199 22.75 6.52 -7.27
CA SER A 199 23.01 5.18 -6.72
C SER A 199 22.43 4.96 -5.32
N ARG A 200 21.83 5.97 -4.68
CA ARG A 200 21.17 5.86 -3.37
C ARG A 200 19.65 5.89 -3.47
N LEU A 201 19.10 6.17 -4.64
CA LEU A 201 17.67 6.01 -4.88
C LEU A 201 17.32 4.52 -4.76
N ARG A 202 16.27 4.22 -4.00
CA ARG A 202 15.74 2.87 -3.81
C ARG A 202 14.28 2.86 -4.19
N ASN A 203 13.91 1.92 -5.04
CA ASN A 203 12.50 1.64 -5.32
C ASN A 203 12.00 0.62 -4.29
N VAL A 204 10.87 0.90 -3.67
CA VAL A 204 10.18 -0.05 -2.78
C VAL A 204 8.78 -0.24 -3.32
N ARG A 205 8.40 -1.48 -3.55
CA ARG A 205 7.06 -1.83 -4.00
C ARG A 205 6.18 -2.14 -2.81
N ILE A 206 4.97 -1.58 -2.80
CA ILE A 206 3.96 -1.89 -1.80
C ILE A 206 2.74 -2.49 -2.50
N ILE A 207 2.33 -3.66 -2.03
CA ILE A 207 1.21 -4.41 -2.54
C ILE A 207 0.14 -4.43 -1.45
N ASN A 208 -0.96 -3.72 -1.69
CA ASN A 208 -2.17 -3.80 -0.88
C ASN A 208 -3.11 -4.82 -1.50
N VAL A 209 -3.38 -5.93 -0.81
CA VAL A 209 -4.25 -6.98 -1.34
C VAL A 209 -5.21 -7.50 -0.27
N GLN A 210 -6.38 -7.90 -0.75
CA GLN A 210 -7.28 -8.76 -0.01
C GLN A 210 -7.47 -10.05 -0.82
N LEU A 211 -7.03 -11.17 -0.27
CA LEU A 211 -7.07 -12.46 -0.97
C LEU A 211 -8.45 -13.12 -0.88
N GLU A 212 -8.65 -14.19 -1.64
CA GLU A 212 -9.86 -15.00 -1.57
C GLU A 212 -10.13 -15.44 -0.12
N SER A 213 -11.34 -15.18 0.36
CA SER A 213 -11.76 -15.54 1.71
C SER A 213 -12.56 -16.84 1.69
N PHE A 214 -12.98 -17.30 2.87
CA PHE A 214 -13.69 -18.56 3.09
C PHE A 214 -12.85 -19.82 2.82
N LYS A 215 -13.32 -20.95 3.34
CA LYS A 215 -12.62 -22.25 3.26
C LYS A 215 -12.56 -22.80 1.83
N ASN A 216 -13.62 -22.60 1.05
CA ASN A 216 -13.68 -23.02 -0.36
C ASN A 216 -12.81 -22.16 -1.29
N GLY A 217 -12.36 -20.99 -0.85
CA GLY A 217 -11.45 -20.10 -1.61
C GLY A 217 -9.96 -20.47 -1.54
N GLY A 218 -9.59 -21.58 -0.88
CA GLY A 218 -8.20 -21.94 -0.61
C GLY A 218 -7.29 -21.99 -1.84
N GLY A 219 -7.69 -22.73 -2.88
CA GLY A 219 -6.89 -22.83 -4.11
C GLY A 219 -6.69 -21.48 -4.81
N ALA A 220 -7.75 -20.67 -4.90
CA ALA A 220 -7.64 -19.33 -5.49
C ALA A 220 -6.71 -18.43 -4.67
N ARG A 221 -6.79 -18.47 -3.34
CA ARG A 221 -5.90 -17.74 -2.43
C ARG A 221 -4.43 -18.14 -2.62
N ASP A 222 -4.15 -19.43 -2.79
CA ASP A 222 -2.79 -19.92 -3.01
C ASP A 222 -2.22 -19.42 -4.34
N ASP A 223 -3.00 -19.53 -5.41
CA ASP A 223 -2.59 -19.04 -6.74
C ASP A 223 -2.39 -17.52 -6.76
N GLN A 224 -3.27 -16.77 -6.10
CA GLN A 224 -3.13 -15.32 -5.93
C GLN A 224 -1.85 -14.98 -5.16
N THR A 225 -1.57 -15.68 -4.07
CA THR A 225 -0.37 -15.46 -3.25
C THR A 225 0.89 -15.79 -4.06
N LYS A 226 0.91 -16.94 -4.73
CA LYS A 226 2.01 -17.35 -5.61
C LYS A 226 2.28 -16.31 -6.68
N PHE A 227 1.25 -15.81 -7.36
CA PHE A 227 1.39 -14.77 -8.37
C PHE A 227 2.02 -13.48 -7.80
N LEU A 228 1.56 -13.00 -6.65
CA LEU A 228 2.11 -11.80 -6.03
C LEU A 228 3.59 -11.96 -5.64
N LEU A 229 3.96 -13.14 -5.13
CA LEU A 229 5.33 -13.45 -4.74
C LEU A 229 6.24 -13.69 -5.95
N SER A 230 5.78 -14.43 -6.97
CA SER A 230 6.61 -14.78 -8.12
C SER A 230 6.75 -13.63 -9.11
N GLU A 231 5.66 -12.96 -9.46
CA GLU A 231 5.64 -12.01 -10.59
C GLU A 231 5.90 -10.58 -10.14
N LEU A 232 5.31 -10.18 -9.00
CA LEU A 232 5.42 -8.80 -8.54
C LEU A 232 6.58 -8.59 -7.58
N SER A 233 7.07 -9.65 -6.94
CA SER A 233 8.12 -9.55 -5.93
C SER A 233 9.51 -9.90 -6.44
N ASN A 234 9.65 -10.72 -7.50
CA ASN A 234 10.97 -11.12 -8.01
C ASN A 234 11.67 -10.08 -8.92
N ASP A 235 11.04 -8.94 -9.20
CA ASP A 235 11.65 -7.89 -10.00
C ASP A 235 12.88 -7.27 -9.29
N HIS A 236 14.06 -7.50 -9.88
CA HIS A 236 15.35 -7.09 -9.33
C HIS A 236 15.57 -5.58 -9.28
N SER A 237 14.69 -4.78 -9.87
CA SER A 237 14.74 -3.31 -9.81
C SER A 237 14.27 -2.73 -8.47
N PHE A 238 13.68 -3.56 -7.58
CA PHE A 238 13.21 -3.16 -6.25
C PHE A 238 14.20 -3.55 -5.14
N TYR A 239 14.35 -2.62 -4.20
CA TYR A 239 15.12 -2.84 -2.97
C TYR A 239 14.36 -3.72 -1.97
N GLY A 240 13.03 -3.62 -1.96
CA GLY A 240 12.17 -4.42 -1.11
C GLY A 240 10.72 -4.35 -1.53
N VAL A 241 9.96 -5.32 -1.05
CA VAL A 241 8.53 -5.47 -1.35
C VAL A 241 7.77 -5.63 -0.04
N LEU A 242 6.77 -4.78 0.15
CA LEU A 242 5.88 -4.83 1.30
C LEU A 242 4.52 -5.35 0.86
N LEU A 243 4.05 -6.42 1.47
CA LEU A 243 2.77 -7.04 1.18
C LEU A 243 1.83 -6.86 2.38
N GLY A 244 0.84 -5.98 2.25
CA GLY A 244 -0.24 -5.83 3.20
C GLY A 244 -1.40 -6.74 2.83
N VAL A 245 -1.64 -7.77 3.65
CA VAL A 245 -2.67 -8.78 3.38
C VAL A 245 -3.67 -8.83 4.51
N ASP A 246 -4.94 -8.83 4.14
CA ASP A 246 -5.99 -9.34 5.03
C ASP A 246 -6.19 -10.83 4.79
N VAL A 247 -5.80 -11.64 5.77
CA VAL A 247 -5.84 -13.10 5.69
C VAL A 247 -6.87 -13.62 6.68
N LYS A 248 -8.11 -13.78 6.23
CA LYS A 248 -9.12 -14.51 7.00
C LYS A 248 -8.81 -16.01 6.89
N ASP A 249 -8.73 -16.69 8.02
CA ASP A 249 -8.72 -18.16 8.14
C ASP A 249 -7.49 -18.94 7.62
N VAL A 250 -6.30 -18.33 7.54
CA VAL A 250 -5.07 -19.12 7.31
C VAL A 250 -4.53 -19.62 8.65
N PRO A 251 -4.39 -20.95 8.84
CA PRO A 251 -3.71 -21.53 10.00
C PRO A 251 -2.36 -20.83 10.23
N ALA A 252 -1.96 -20.65 11.49
CA ALA A 252 -0.72 -19.94 11.80
C ALA A 252 0.50 -20.54 11.08
N ASP A 253 0.48 -21.85 10.82
CA ASP A 253 1.53 -22.60 10.15
C ASP A 253 1.58 -22.37 8.63
N ASP A 254 0.42 -22.11 8.00
CA ASP A 254 0.33 -21.80 6.56
C ASP A 254 0.64 -20.32 6.26
N ALA A 255 0.59 -19.44 7.28
CA ALA A 255 0.98 -18.04 7.17
C ALA A 255 2.51 -17.85 7.22
N VAL A 256 3.26 -18.92 7.53
CA VAL A 256 4.72 -18.93 7.45
C VAL A 256 5.08 -19.13 5.98
N ILE A 257 5.28 -18.03 5.26
CA ILE A 257 6.04 -18.03 4.01
C ILE A 257 7.47 -18.39 4.41
N SER A 258 7.81 -19.67 4.37
CA SER A 258 9.10 -20.17 4.85
C SER A 258 10.23 -19.54 4.04
N PRO A 259 11.03 -18.62 4.62
CA PRO A 259 12.24 -18.14 3.97
C PRO A 259 13.29 -19.23 4.10
N ASN A 260 14.10 -19.44 3.06
CA ASN A 260 15.38 -20.12 3.24
C ASN A 260 16.18 -19.35 4.30
N GLN A 261 16.60 -20.05 5.35
CA GLN A 261 17.28 -19.47 6.51
C GLN A 261 18.70 -19.03 6.14
N ASP A 262 18.99 -17.72 6.20
CA ASP A 262 20.36 -17.19 6.36
C ASP A 262 20.34 -15.68 6.72
N GLU A 263 20.64 -15.37 7.98
CA GLU A 263 20.34 -14.08 8.63
C GLU A 263 21.26 -12.90 8.22
N ARG A 264 20.66 -11.77 7.81
CA ARG A 264 21.06 -10.37 8.17
C ARG A 264 19.95 -9.38 7.74
N THR A 265 19.00 -9.11 8.62
CA THR A 265 17.75 -8.39 8.34
C THR A 265 17.76 -6.89 8.74
N SER A 266 17.01 -6.05 8.02
CA SER A 266 16.60 -4.73 8.53
C SER A 266 15.58 -4.94 9.63
N ARG A 267 15.68 -4.16 10.72
CA ARG A 267 14.70 -4.20 11.81
C ARG A 267 13.37 -3.59 11.36
N VAL A 268 12.41 -4.44 10.99
CA VAL A 268 11.00 -4.07 10.99
C VAL A 268 10.52 -4.14 12.43
N VAL A 269 10.37 -2.97 13.07
CA VAL A 269 9.71 -2.91 14.38
C VAL A 269 8.22 -2.80 14.13
N VAL A 270 7.53 -3.92 14.28
CA VAL A 270 6.06 -3.91 14.27
C VAL A 270 5.57 -3.59 15.68
N GLN A 271 4.81 -2.51 15.82
CA GLN A 271 4.11 -2.21 17.06
C GLN A 271 2.68 -2.75 16.95
N GLU A 272 2.35 -3.73 17.79
CA GLU A 272 0.97 -4.18 17.93
C GLU A 272 0.17 -3.15 18.75
N PRO A 273 -1.00 -2.70 18.28
CA PRO A 273 -1.89 -1.89 19.10
C PRO A 273 -2.54 -2.73 20.21
N VAL A 274 -2.64 -2.13 21.40
CA VAL A 274 -3.28 -2.69 22.59
C VAL A 274 -4.75 -3.02 22.30
N SER A 275 -5.13 -4.31 22.34
CA SER A 275 -6.51 -4.76 22.15
C SER A 275 -7.29 -4.83 23.48
N ARG A 276 -8.56 -4.38 23.48
CA ARG A 276 -9.56 -4.65 24.52
C ARG A 276 -10.73 -5.45 23.92
N GLY A 277 -11.13 -6.57 24.54
CA GLY A 277 -12.40 -7.29 24.28
C GLY A 277 -12.30 -8.72 23.69
N ASN A 278 -13.32 -9.56 23.94
CA ASN A 278 -13.43 -10.96 23.52
C ASN A 278 -14.45 -11.13 22.37
N GLU A 279 -14.00 -11.21 21.11
CA GLU A 279 -14.80 -11.66 19.96
C GLU A 279 -13.91 -12.50 19.02
N THR A 280 -14.49 -13.46 18.31
CA THR A 280 -13.84 -14.44 17.41
C THR A 280 -13.18 -13.75 16.20
N LEU A 281 -11.94 -14.13 15.87
CA LEU A 281 -10.92 -13.21 15.33
C LEU A 281 -10.58 -13.37 13.85
N THR A 282 -10.46 -12.26 13.13
CA THR A 282 -9.74 -12.18 11.85
C THR A 282 -8.29 -11.73 12.08
N SER A 283 -7.32 -12.46 11.54
CA SER A 283 -5.89 -12.13 11.66
C SER A 283 -5.44 -11.27 10.49
N LYS A 284 -5.01 -10.02 10.76
CA LYS A 284 -4.37 -9.17 9.74
C LYS A 284 -2.89 -9.53 9.64
N SER A 285 -2.24 -9.33 8.50
CA SER A 285 -0.83 -9.65 8.34
C SER A 285 -0.11 -8.62 7.47
N LEU A 286 1.04 -8.16 7.95
CA LEU A 286 1.98 -7.38 7.15
C LEU A 286 3.20 -8.25 6.92
N ILE A 287 3.49 -8.55 5.65
CA ILE A 287 4.62 -9.36 5.23
C ILE A 287 5.64 -8.42 4.61
N VAL A 288 6.87 -8.42 5.11
CA VAL A 288 7.96 -7.61 4.55
C VAL A 288 8.96 -8.55 3.88
N LEU A 289 9.12 -8.43 2.57
CA LEU A 289 10.11 -9.17 1.80
C LEU A 289 11.28 -8.22 1.49
N ARG A 290 12.49 -8.60 1.90
CA ARG A 290 13.70 -7.81 1.62
C ARG A 290 14.64 -8.59 0.72
N LYS A 291 15.23 -7.91 -0.27
CA LYS A 291 16.34 -8.47 -1.04
C LYS A 291 17.67 -8.21 -0.33
N ARG A 292 18.51 -9.24 -0.23
CA ARG A 292 19.90 -9.11 0.20
C ARG A 292 20.70 -8.47 -0.95
N LEU A 293 21.28 -7.29 -0.71
CA LEU A 293 22.21 -6.66 -1.66
C LEU A 293 23.58 -7.32 -1.50
N GLY A 294 23.85 -8.37 -2.25
CA GLY A 294 25.13 -9.04 -2.35
C GLY A 294 25.35 -9.61 -3.76
N PRO A 295 26.59 -9.97 -4.13
CA PRO A 295 26.92 -10.47 -5.47
C PRO A 295 26.34 -11.86 -5.80
N SER A 296 25.68 -12.53 -4.84
CA SER A 296 24.98 -13.80 -5.08
C SER A 296 23.48 -13.57 -5.29
N GLU A 297 22.92 -14.26 -6.29
CA GLU A 297 21.49 -14.35 -6.59
C GLU A 297 20.73 -15.11 -5.49
N THR A 298 20.67 -14.54 -4.29
CA THR A 298 19.90 -15.13 -3.19
C THR A 298 18.44 -14.61 -3.21
N PRO A 299 17.45 -15.50 -2.98
CA PRO A 299 16.03 -15.12 -2.96
C PRO A 299 15.73 -14.15 -1.81
N MET A 300 14.63 -13.40 -1.92
CA MET A 300 14.21 -12.45 -0.88
C MET A 300 13.88 -13.16 0.44
N GLU A 301 14.36 -12.59 1.54
CA GLU A 301 14.12 -13.07 2.90
C GLU A 301 12.81 -12.46 3.44
N GLY A 302 11.91 -13.30 3.94
CA GLY A 302 10.65 -12.88 4.54
C GLY A 302 10.82 -12.52 6.02
N VAL A 303 10.45 -11.29 6.40
CA VAL A 303 10.44 -10.81 7.78
C VAL A 303 9.02 -10.85 8.35
N ARG A 304 8.95 -11.32 9.61
CA ARG A 304 7.78 -11.57 10.48
C ARG A 304 6.47 -10.91 10.10
N VAL A 305 5.44 -11.75 10.10
CA VAL A 305 4.02 -11.39 10.21
C VAL A 305 3.74 -10.90 11.63
N ALA A 306 3.31 -9.64 11.77
CA ALA A 306 2.59 -9.23 12.97
C ALA A 306 1.10 -9.41 12.76
N LYS A 307 0.38 -9.84 13.81
CA LYS A 307 -1.08 -9.99 13.77
C LYS A 307 -1.71 -8.93 14.66
N SER A 308 -2.70 -8.20 14.14
CA SER A 308 -3.43 -7.26 14.98
C SER A 308 -4.89 -7.12 14.61
N ARG A 309 -5.72 -6.92 15.64
CA ARG A 309 -7.17 -6.69 15.52
C ARG A 309 -7.50 -5.30 14.96
N SER A 310 -6.77 -4.28 15.40
CA SER A 310 -7.09 -2.86 15.11
C SER A 310 -6.20 -2.24 14.02
N GLY A 311 -5.71 -3.08 13.09
CA GLY A 311 -4.76 -2.69 12.06
C GLY A 311 -3.31 -2.76 12.55
N ILE A 312 -2.37 -3.03 11.63
CA ILE A 312 -0.96 -3.23 11.96
C ILE A 312 -0.18 -1.97 11.62
N ILE A 313 0.65 -1.48 12.54
CA ILE A 313 1.59 -0.39 12.29
C ILE A 313 3.01 -0.91 12.35
N GLY A 314 3.71 -0.85 11.21
CA GLY A 314 5.14 -1.11 11.12
C GLY A 314 5.92 0.19 10.90
N ASN A 315 7.06 0.35 11.58
CA ASN A 315 8.05 1.35 11.21
C ASN A 315 9.08 0.68 10.28
N ILE A 316 9.23 1.20 9.06
CA ILE A 316 10.18 0.72 8.07
C ILE A 316 11.33 1.72 7.98
N HIS A 317 12.53 1.24 8.31
CA HIS A 317 13.78 1.99 8.16
C HIS A 317 14.59 1.37 7.03
N LEU A 318 14.93 2.17 6.01
CA LEU A 318 15.83 1.74 4.96
C LEU A 318 17.25 1.97 5.44
N THR A 319 17.95 0.87 5.72
CA THR A 319 19.36 0.84 6.10
C THR A 319 20.21 0.49 4.89
#